data_AF-A0A7W1CMC7-F1
#
_entry.id   AF-A0A7W1CMC7-F1
#
_cell.length_a   1.000
_cell.length_b   1.000
_cell.length_c   1.000
_cell.angle_alpha   90.00
_cell.angle_beta   90.00
_cell.angle_gamma   90.00
#
_symmetry.space_group_name_H-M   'P 1'
#
loop_
_entity.id
_entity.type
_entity.pdbx_description
1 polymer ?
#
loop_
_entity_poly.entity_id
_entity_poly.type
_entity_poly.pdbx_seq_one_letter_code
_entity_poly.pdbx_strand_id
1 'polypeptide(L)'
;AMAARYVEAGCSRLIVHAEACAHLHRTLGEINELGASAAVAMNPATPASAIAHVLDLVDLVLVMTVNPGFGGQRYLASMEPKIAEVRAMIEAAELGGRVDVEVDGGIGPATIAGAAAAGANVLVAGSALYKDDEGLEHAVGELRRLATEARAPGGAGSGDLT
;
A
#
# COMPACT_ATOMS: atom_id res chain seq x y z
N ALA A 1 22.85 -11.88 -4.11
CA ALA A 1 22.28 -10.52 -4.03
C ALA A 1 21.50 -10.37 -2.72
N MET A 2 21.12 -9.14 -2.32
CA MET A 2 20.39 -8.90 -1.06
C MET A 2 19.05 -9.67 -1.03
N ALA A 3 18.31 -9.71 -2.15
CA ALA A 3 17.04 -10.43 -2.27
C ALA A 3 17.15 -11.92 -1.87
N ALA A 4 18.12 -12.65 -2.44
CA ALA A 4 18.35 -14.06 -2.12
C ALA A 4 18.50 -14.33 -0.62
N ARG A 5 19.22 -13.45 0.10
CA ARG A 5 19.41 -13.61 1.56
C ARG A 5 18.11 -13.48 2.35
N TYR A 6 17.19 -12.61 1.93
CA TYR A 6 15.89 -12.50 2.58
C TYR A 6 14.97 -13.66 2.24
N VAL A 7 14.99 -14.15 0.99
CA VAL A 7 14.24 -15.34 0.60
C VAL A 7 14.73 -16.57 1.36
N GLU A 8 16.05 -16.78 1.45
CA GLU A 8 16.66 -17.84 2.26
C GLU A 8 16.31 -17.72 3.75
N ALA A 9 16.10 -16.50 4.26
CA ALA A 9 15.64 -16.26 5.63
C ALA A 9 14.13 -16.52 5.82
N GLY A 10 13.39 -16.86 4.78
CA GLY A 10 11.96 -17.21 4.83
C GLY A 10 10.99 -16.08 4.51
N CYS A 11 11.47 -14.95 3.96
CA CYS A 11 10.57 -13.89 3.50
C CYS A 11 9.77 -14.38 2.28
N SER A 12 8.44 -14.43 2.41
CA SER A 12 7.52 -14.81 1.33
C SER A 12 7.27 -13.68 0.32
N ARG A 13 7.50 -12.43 0.73
CA ARG A 13 7.33 -11.24 -0.11
C ARG A 13 8.51 -10.30 0.07
N LEU A 14 8.94 -9.68 -1.03
CA LEU A 14 9.95 -8.63 -1.03
C LEU A 14 9.40 -7.40 -1.75
N ILE A 15 9.27 -6.31 -1.00
CA ILE A 15 8.87 -5.00 -1.53
C ILE A 15 10.13 -4.17 -1.77
N VAL A 16 10.38 -3.78 -3.02
CA VAL A 16 11.52 -2.92 -3.38
C VAL A 16 11.06 -1.54 -3.77
N HIS A 17 11.83 -0.52 -3.39
CA HIS A 17 11.59 0.85 -3.84
C HIS A 17 11.93 0.99 -5.33
N ALA A 18 10.99 1.54 -6.11
CA ALA A 18 11.19 1.78 -7.54
C ALA A 18 12.44 2.65 -7.81
N GLU A 19 12.66 3.64 -6.95
CA GLU A 19 13.72 4.65 -7.04
C GLU A 19 15.08 4.10 -6.60
N ALA A 20 15.10 3.01 -5.84
CA ALA A 20 16.33 2.35 -5.41
C ALA A 20 16.84 1.34 -6.44
N CYS A 21 16.04 1.02 -7.46
CA CYS A 21 16.33 -0.02 -8.44
C CYS A 21 16.71 0.59 -9.80
N ALA A 22 17.99 0.50 -10.18
CA ALA A 22 18.43 0.91 -11.52
C ALA A 22 17.73 0.13 -12.66
N HIS A 23 17.39 -1.14 -12.41
CA HIS A 23 16.68 -2.02 -13.33
C HIS A 23 15.50 -2.69 -12.64
N LEU A 24 14.45 -1.91 -12.30
CA LEU A 24 13.28 -2.38 -11.54
C LEU A 24 12.69 -3.70 -12.07
N HIS A 25 12.42 -3.80 -13.37
CA HIS A 25 11.90 -5.03 -13.99
C HIS A 25 12.79 -6.25 -13.72
N ARG A 26 14.11 -6.11 -13.82
CA ARG A 26 15.04 -7.21 -13.54
C ARG A 26 14.99 -7.61 -12.07
N THR A 27 15.01 -6.64 -11.16
CA THR A 27 14.94 -6.91 -9.72
C THR A 27 13.66 -7.67 -9.35
N LEU A 28 12.51 -7.26 -9.88
CA LEU A 28 11.23 -7.93 -9.62
C LEU A 28 11.21 -9.35 -10.20
N GLY A 29 11.71 -9.53 -11.42
CA GLY A 29 11.86 -10.86 -12.02
C GLY A 29 12.75 -11.80 -11.19
N GLU A 30 13.91 -11.31 -10.75
CA GLU A 30 14.83 -12.08 -9.89
C GLU A 30 14.16 -12.51 -8.56
N ILE A 31 13.34 -11.64 -7.95
CA ILE A 31 12.59 -11.99 -6.72
C ILE A 31 11.62 -13.14 -6.98
N ASN A 32 10.87 -13.08 -8.08
CA ASN A 32 9.92 -14.13 -8.47
C ASN A 32 10.64 -15.46 -8.80
N GLU A 33 11.78 -15.41 -9.50
CA GLU A 33 12.62 -16.58 -9.81
C GLU A 33 13.18 -17.26 -8.55
N LEU A 34 13.44 -16.49 -7.50
CA LEU A 34 13.85 -17.01 -6.19
C LEU A 34 12.69 -17.69 -5.42
N GLY A 35 11.45 -17.57 -5.90
CA GLY A 35 10.27 -18.19 -5.30
C GLY A 35 9.53 -17.34 -4.26
N ALA A 36 9.88 -16.05 -4.12
CA ALA A 36 9.13 -15.09 -3.31
C ALA A 36 8.24 -14.22 -4.19
N SER A 37 7.17 -13.65 -3.63
CA SER A 37 6.35 -12.65 -4.30
C SER A 37 7.09 -11.31 -4.41
N ALA A 38 7.22 -10.78 -5.62
CA ALA A 38 7.73 -9.44 -5.84
C ALA A 38 6.64 -8.37 -5.63
N ALA A 39 7.03 -7.25 -5.02
CA ALA A 39 6.19 -6.09 -4.82
C ALA A 39 7.03 -4.80 -4.97
N VAL A 40 6.36 -3.68 -5.22
CA VAL A 40 7.04 -2.41 -5.47
C VAL A 40 6.50 -1.29 -4.58
N ALA A 41 7.40 -0.53 -3.98
CA ALA A 41 7.08 0.66 -3.19
C ALA A 41 7.43 1.94 -3.95
N MET A 42 6.69 3.01 -3.66
CA MET A 42 6.95 4.36 -4.14
C MET A 42 6.92 5.37 -3.00
N ASN A 43 7.97 6.18 -2.92
CA ASN A 43 8.05 7.33 -2.04
C ASN A 43 7.02 8.41 -2.40
N PRO A 44 6.76 9.38 -1.50
CA PRO A 44 5.83 10.47 -1.79
C PRO A 44 6.17 11.28 -3.04
N ALA A 45 7.46 11.44 -3.36
CA ALA A 45 7.89 12.19 -4.55
C ALA A 45 7.85 11.39 -5.86
N THR A 46 7.74 10.06 -5.78
CA THR A 46 7.86 9.19 -6.96
C THR A 46 6.52 9.08 -7.67
N PRO A 47 6.46 9.34 -8.98
CA PRO A 47 5.19 9.31 -9.69
C PRO A 47 4.65 7.88 -9.78
N ALA A 48 3.32 7.72 -9.78
CA ALA A 48 2.69 6.41 -9.97
C ALA A 48 3.07 5.77 -11.31
N SER A 49 3.32 6.59 -12.34
CA SER A 49 3.78 6.12 -13.65
C SER A 49 5.11 5.34 -13.62
N ALA A 50 5.91 5.47 -12.55
CA ALA A 50 7.17 4.73 -12.39
C ALA A 50 7.00 3.20 -12.42
N ILE A 51 5.79 2.70 -12.13
CA ILE A 51 5.51 1.26 -12.07
C ILE A 51 4.64 0.73 -13.23
N ALA A 52 4.25 1.59 -14.17
CA ALA A 52 3.27 1.26 -15.21
C ALA A 52 3.65 0.04 -16.08
N HIS A 53 4.95 -0.22 -16.25
CA HIS A 53 5.48 -1.28 -17.11
C HIS A 53 5.97 -2.52 -16.35
N VAL A 54 5.64 -2.64 -15.06
CA VAL A 54 6.03 -3.80 -14.23
C VAL A 54 4.88 -4.35 -13.39
N LEU A 55 3.65 -3.90 -13.64
CA LEU A 55 2.46 -4.34 -12.89
C LEU A 55 2.20 -5.84 -13.04
N ASP A 56 2.62 -6.45 -14.15
CA ASP A 56 2.52 -7.88 -14.44
C ASP A 56 3.50 -8.74 -13.63
N LEU A 57 4.51 -8.13 -13.01
CA LEU A 57 5.53 -8.81 -12.21
C LEU A 57 5.28 -8.77 -10.71
N VAL A 58 4.29 -8.01 -10.25
CA VAL A 58 4.04 -7.79 -8.81
C VAL A 58 2.68 -8.32 -8.40
N ASP A 59 2.53 -8.67 -7.12
CA ASP A 59 1.24 -8.96 -6.50
C ASP A 59 0.79 -7.85 -5.52
N LEU A 60 1.61 -6.82 -5.31
CA LEU A 60 1.29 -5.66 -4.49
C LEU A 60 2.11 -4.42 -4.88
N VAL A 61 1.43 -3.28 -4.80
CA VAL A 61 2.02 -1.95 -4.93
C VAL A 61 1.85 -1.21 -3.60
N LEU A 62 2.95 -0.74 -3.02
CA LEU A 62 2.98 0.06 -1.80
C LEU A 62 3.12 1.56 -2.13
N VAL A 63 2.15 2.36 -1.70
CA VAL A 63 2.23 3.82 -1.69
C VAL A 63 2.64 4.29 -0.30
N MET A 64 3.83 4.86 -0.17
CA MET A 64 4.27 5.43 1.10
C MET A 64 3.45 6.69 1.43
N THR A 65 2.79 6.70 2.59
CA THR A 65 1.98 7.83 3.09
C THR A 65 2.74 8.66 4.14
N VAL A 66 4.05 8.45 4.25
CA VAL A 66 5.06 9.23 4.97
C VAL A 66 6.39 9.12 4.21
N ASN A 67 7.41 9.90 4.58
CA ASN A 67 8.77 9.60 4.09
C ASN A 67 9.31 8.37 4.84
N PRO A 68 9.90 7.38 4.16
CA PRO A 68 10.39 6.17 4.84
C PRO A 68 11.49 6.51 5.86
N GLY A 69 11.58 5.71 6.93
CA GLY A 69 12.68 5.76 7.89
C GLY A 69 12.24 5.60 9.35
N PHE A 70 11.15 6.24 9.77
CA PHE A 70 10.73 6.25 11.17
C PHE A 70 9.23 6.02 11.36
N GLY A 71 8.86 5.27 12.40
CA GLY A 71 7.46 5.11 12.82
C GLY A 71 6.91 6.35 13.53
N GLY A 72 5.58 6.48 13.59
CA GLY A 72 4.89 7.57 14.30
C GLY A 72 4.83 8.90 13.53
N GLN A 73 5.24 8.91 12.27
CA GLN A 73 5.11 10.08 11.40
C GLN A 73 3.64 10.36 11.05
N ARG A 74 3.35 11.62 10.73
CA ARG A 74 2.02 12.08 10.34
C ARG A 74 1.70 11.62 8.91
N TYR A 75 0.54 10.97 8.76
CA TYR A 75 -0.03 10.60 7.47
C TYR A 75 -0.13 11.79 6.50
N LEU A 76 0.29 11.57 5.26
CA LEU A 76 0.23 12.53 4.16
C LEU A 76 -1.03 12.27 3.32
N ALA A 77 -2.14 12.94 3.65
CA ALA A 77 -3.38 12.84 2.86
C ALA A 77 -3.21 13.26 1.40
N SER A 78 -2.18 14.06 1.08
CA SER A 78 -1.79 14.38 -0.29
C SER A 78 -1.37 13.16 -1.13
N MET A 79 -1.19 11.98 -0.52
CA MET A 79 -0.92 10.73 -1.24
C MET A 79 -2.18 9.98 -1.66
N GLU A 80 -3.36 10.34 -1.15
CA GLU A 80 -4.63 9.71 -1.56
C GLU A 80 -4.90 9.79 -3.07
N PRO A 81 -4.64 10.91 -3.77
CA PRO A 81 -4.71 10.94 -5.22
C PRO A 81 -3.78 9.93 -5.91
N LYS A 82 -2.58 9.68 -5.35
CA LYS A 82 -1.65 8.68 -5.88
C LYS A 82 -2.15 7.26 -5.64
N ILE A 83 -2.76 6.98 -4.48
CA ILE A 83 -3.41 5.69 -4.20
C ILE A 83 -4.50 5.41 -5.24
N ALA A 84 -5.34 6.42 -5.53
CA ALA A 84 -6.39 6.32 -6.54
C ALA A 84 -5.83 6.12 -7.96
N GLU A 85 -4.75 6.84 -8.31
CA GLU A 85 -4.05 6.67 -9.60
C GLU A 85 -3.50 5.25 -9.76
N VAL A 86 -2.84 4.71 -8.72
CA VAL A 86 -2.32 3.33 -8.72
C VAL A 86 -3.45 2.31 -8.86
N ARG A 87 -4.54 2.49 -8.10
CA ARG A 87 -5.72 1.63 -8.23
C ARG A 87 -6.24 1.65 -9.66
N ALA A 88 -6.42 2.83 -10.26
CA ALA A 88 -6.89 2.97 -11.63
C ALA A 88 -5.95 2.30 -12.65
N MET A 89 -4.63 2.41 -12.49
CA MET A 89 -3.66 1.73 -13.33
C MET A 89 -3.79 0.20 -13.26
N ILE A 90 -3.99 -0.35 -12.06
CA ILE A 90 -4.17 -1.78 -11.82
C ILE A 90 -5.48 -2.27 -12.46
N GLU A 91 -6.58 -1.54 -12.27
CA GLU A 91 -7.87 -1.90 -12.89
C GLU A 91 -7.81 -1.84 -14.42
N ALA A 92 -7.18 -0.80 -14.99
CA ALA A 92 -7.02 -0.65 -16.43
C ALA A 92 -6.15 -1.75 -17.06
N ALA A 93 -5.22 -2.33 -16.30
CA ALA A 93 -4.42 -3.47 -16.70
C ALA A 93 -5.09 -4.83 -16.45
N GLU A 94 -6.36 -4.86 -16.03
CA GLU A 94 -7.12 -6.06 -15.68
C GLU A 94 -6.41 -6.90 -14.59
N LEU A 95 -5.82 -6.20 -13.63
CA LEU A 95 -5.05 -6.75 -12.51
C LEU A 95 -5.73 -6.55 -11.15
N GLY A 96 -6.94 -5.97 -11.09
CA GLY A 96 -7.64 -5.61 -9.84
C GLY A 96 -7.89 -6.76 -8.86
N GLY A 97 -8.00 -8.01 -9.37
CA GLY A 97 -8.11 -9.22 -8.55
C GLY A 97 -6.78 -9.93 -8.24
N ARG A 98 -5.65 -9.38 -8.70
CA ARG A 98 -4.31 -9.99 -8.60
C ARG A 98 -3.30 -9.10 -7.88
N VAL A 99 -3.44 -7.78 -7.99
CA VAL A 99 -2.50 -6.81 -7.42
C VAL A 99 -3.19 -5.99 -6.34
N ASP A 100 -2.67 -6.11 -5.13
CA ASP A 100 -3.11 -5.32 -3.99
C ASP A 100 -2.50 -3.91 -4.02
N VAL A 101 -3.22 -2.96 -3.43
CA VAL A 101 -2.72 -1.61 -3.14
C VAL A 101 -2.53 -1.48 -1.64
N GLU A 102 -1.27 -1.39 -1.24
CA GLU A 102 -0.84 -1.19 0.14
C GLU A 102 -0.51 0.28 0.42
N VAL A 103 -0.72 0.69 1.66
CA VAL A 103 -0.20 1.95 2.20
C VAL A 103 0.55 1.70 3.50
N ASP A 104 1.64 2.43 3.69
CA ASP A 104 2.43 2.43 4.91
C ASP A 104 2.80 3.85 5.33
N GLY A 105 2.51 4.15 6.60
CA GLY A 105 2.83 5.41 7.25
C GLY A 105 1.62 6.14 7.81
N GLY A 106 1.50 6.18 9.14
CA GLY A 106 0.49 7.00 9.81
C GLY A 106 -0.95 6.48 9.72
N ILE A 107 -1.15 5.18 9.42
CA ILE A 107 -2.46 4.55 9.46
C ILE A 107 -2.97 4.42 10.90
N GLY A 108 -4.20 4.88 11.13
CA GLY A 108 -4.92 4.83 12.39
C GLY A 108 -6.40 5.20 12.19
N PRO A 109 -7.20 5.31 13.27
CA PRO A 109 -8.65 5.48 13.16
C PRO A 109 -9.07 6.71 12.32
N ALA A 110 -8.32 7.79 12.41
CA ALA A 110 -8.62 9.03 11.68
C ALA A 110 -8.16 9.05 10.22
N THR A 111 -7.32 8.11 9.78
CA THR A 111 -6.66 8.16 8.46
C THR A 111 -6.99 6.96 7.59
N ILE A 112 -7.32 5.82 8.19
CA ILE A 112 -7.54 4.56 7.49
C ILE A 112 -8.68 4.63 6.47
N ALA A 113 -9.74 5.39 6.79
CA ALA A 113 -10.90 5.55 5.91
C ALA A 113 -10.53 6.28 4.60
N GLY A 114 -9.69 7.31 4.67
CA GLY A 114 -9.24 8.06 3.48
C GLY A 114 -8.41 7.20 2.54
N ALA A 115 -7.43 6.47 3.08
CA ALA A 115 -6.63 5.53 2.30
C ALA A 115 -7.49 4.41 1.67
N ALA A 116 -8.42 3.85 2.44
CA ALA A 116 -9.31 2.78 1.96
C ALA A 116 -10.26 3.27 0.86
N ALA A 117 -10.86 4.46 1.04
CA ALA A 117 -11.72 5.09 0.04
C ALA A 117 -10.95 5.45 -1.25
N ALA A 118 -9.67 5.80 -1.13
CA ALA A 118 -8.80 6.05 -2.29
C ALA A 118 -8.43 4.77 -3.06
N GLY A 119 -8.73 3.58 -2.54
CA GLY A 119 -8.54 2.31 -3.24
C GLY A 119 -7.47 1.39 -2.65
N ALA A 120 -6.88 1.74 -1.51
CA ALA A 120 -6.01 0.84 -0.76
C ALA A 120 -6.83 -0.30 -0.13
N ASN A 121 -6.28 -1.51 -0.14
CA ASN A 121 -6.88 -2.69 0.46
C ASN A 121 -5.94 -3.48 1.37
N VAL A 122 -4.67 -3.07 1.46
CA VAL A 122 -3.72 -3.50 2.48
C VAL A 122 -3.25 -2.24 3.24
N LEU A 123 -3.32 -2.26 4.56
CA LEU A 123 -3.20 -1.04 5.39
C LEU A 123 -2.22 -1.32 6.53
N VAL A 124 -0.99 -0.83 6.43
CA VAL A 124 0.06 -1.08 7.41
C VAL A 124 -0.09 -0.12 8.60
N ALA A 125 -0.45 -0.66 9.76
CA ALA A 125 -0.58 0.07 11.00
C ALA A 125 0.45 -0.39 12.03
N GLY A 126 1.23 0.56 12.56
CA GLY A 126 2.21 0.30 13.63
C GLY A 126 1.77 0.96 14.93
N SER A 127 2.10 2.24 15.11
CA SER A 127 1.86 2.96 16.37
C SER A 127 0.38 3.00 16.80
N ALA A 128 -0.57 3.01 15.85
CA ALA A 128 -1.99 3.00 16.18
C ALA A 128 -2.45 1.68 16.83
N LEU A 129 -1.81 0.56 16.49
CA LEU A 129 -2.13 -0.75 17.08
C LEU A 129 -1.55 -0.90 18.49
N TYR A 130 -0.28 -0.52 18.67
CA TYR A 130 0.45 -0.77 19.92
C TYR A 130 0.26 0.31 21.00
N LYS A 131 -0.41 1.42 20.67
CA LYS A 131 -0.73 2.52 21.62
C LYS A 131 -2.22 2.61 21.93
N ASP A 132 -3.01 1.65 21.48
CA ASP A 132 -4.43 1.59 21.79
C ASP A 132 -4.61 1.15 23.25
N ASP A 133 -5.31 1.95 24.05
CA ASP A 133 -5.49 1.71 25.48
C ASP A 133 -6.41 0.50 25.76
N GLU A 134 -7.24 0.11 24.79
CA GLU A 134 -8.15 -1.04 24.87
C GLU A 134 -7.53 -2.34 24.31
N GLY A 135 -6.33 -2.24 23.73
CA GLY A 135 -5.49 -3.36 23.32
C GLY A 135 -5.57 -3.72 21.84
N LEU A 136 -4.70 -4.65 21.45
CA LEU A 136 -4.49 -4.98 20.03
C LEU A 136 -5.74 -5.53 19.33
N GLU A 137 -6.55 -6.32 20.01
CA GLU A 137 -7.79 -6.87 19.45
C GLU A 137 -8.79 -5.77 19.12
N HIS A 138 -8.98 -4.82 20.04
CA HIS A 138 -9.81 -3.63 19.82
C HIS A 138 -9.30 -2.82 18.63
N ALA A 139 -8.00 -2.48 18.63
CA ALA A 139 -7.39 -1.68 17.58
C ALA A 139 -7.55 -2.30 16.18
N VAL A 140 -7.29 -3.61 16.04
CA VAL A 140 -7.45 -4.32 14.76
C VAL A 140 -8.92 -4.36 14.35
N GLY A 141 -9.84 -4.61 15.29
CA GLY A 141 -11.27 -4.63 15.03
C GLY A 141 -11.78 -3.29 14.50
N GLU A 142 -11.41 -2.20 15.17
CA GLU A 142 -11.83 -0.85 14.81
C GLU A 142 -11.26 -0.42 13.46
N LEU A 143 -9.96 -0.64 13.22
CA LEU A 143 -9.33 -0.33 11.94
C LEU A 143 -9.96 -1.11 10.78
N ARG A 144 -10.24 -2.41 10.98
CA ARG A 144 -10.90 -3.23 9.95
C ARG A 144 -12.31 -2.75 9.66
N ARG A 145 -13.07 -2.38 10.69
CA ARG A 145 -14.44 -1.84 10.55
C ARG A 145 -14.42 -0.55 9.71
N LEU A 146 -13.60 0.43 10.11
CA LEU A 146 -13.48 1.71 9.42
C LEU A 146 -13.04 1.56 7.95
N ALA A 147 -12.06 0.70 7.68
CA ALA A 147 -11.60 0.43 6.31
C ALA A 147 -12.69 -0.21 5.43
N THR A 148 -13.48 -1.13 6.00
CA THR A 148 -14.54 -1.84 5.28
C THR A 148 -15.71 -0.90 4.96
N GLU A 149 -16.11 -0.07 5.92
CA GLU A 149 -17.16 0.94 5.75
C GLU A 149 -16.79 1.95 4.65
N ALA A 150 -15.53 2.40 4.63
CA ALA A 150 -15.04 3.36 3.63
C ALA A 150 -15.02 2.80 2.20
N ARG A 151 -14.92 1.48 2.03
CA ARG A 151 -14.92 0.81 0.70
C ARG A 151 -16.31 0.37 0.24
N ALA A 152 -17.34 0.45 1.09
CA ALA A 152 -18.68 0.05 0.70
C ALA A 152 -19.20 0.93 -0.45
N PRO A 153 -19.76 0.35 -1.53
CA PRO A 153 -20.34 1.12 -2.62
C PRO A 153 -21.58 1.87 -2.12
N GLY A 154 -21.42 3.14 -1.74
CA GLY A 154 -22.50 3.96 -1.19
C GLY A 154 -22.15 5.37 -0.69
N GLY A 155 -20.87 5.74 -0.62
CA GLY A 155 -20.44 7.07 -0.18
C GLY A 155 -20.45 8.16 -1.25
N ALA A 156 -21.42 8.17 -2.16
CA ALA A 156 -21.69 9.38 -2.94
C ALA A 156 -22.41 10.35 -2.01
N GLY A 157 -21.67 11.33 -1.48
CA GLY A 157 -22.26 12.42 -0.70
C GLY A 157 -23.42 13.03 -1.48
N SER A 158 -24.63 12.91 -0.93
CA SER A 158 -25.79 13.69 -1.32
C SER A 158 -25.47 15.16 -1.04
N GLY A 159 -24.80 15.82 -1.99
CA GLY A 159 -24.74 17.27 -2.09
C GLY A 159 -26.12 17.76 -2.54
N ASP A 160 -27.05 17.84 -1.59
CA ASP A 160 -28.24 18.65 -1.73
C ASP A 160 -27.80 20.12 -1.59
N LEU A 161 -27.54 20.76 -2.73
CA LEU A 161 -27.46 22.21 -2.81
C LEU A 161 -28.83 22.70 -3.24
N THR A 162 -29.66 22.98 -2.24
CA THR A 162 -30.64 24.05 -2.32
C THR A 162 -29.95 25.41 -2.26
#